data_AF-A0A9D5GYX0-F1
#
_entry.id   AF-A0A9D5GYX0-F1
#
_cell.length_a   1.000
_cell.length_b   1.000
_cell.length_c   1.000
_cell.angle_alpha   90.00
_cell.angle_beta   90.00
_cell.angle_gamma   90.00
#
_symmetry.space_group_name_H-M   'P 1'
#
loop_
_entity.id
_entity.type
_entity.pdbx_description
1 polymer ?
#
loop_
_entity_poly.entity_id
_entity_poly.type
_entity_poly.pdbx_seq_one_letter_code
_entity_poly.pdbx_strand_id
1 'polypeptide(L)'
;MRTGLKNNIAYSFFDPEIGVLKDMVALITPDHVGMFRESYGGILKTIFRLTDCDRSAIHTLLQFYDPGLRCFVFPDYLLGPLMEDYVSILGIQIRDQIPFHV
;
A
#
# COMPACT_ATOMS: atom_id res chain seq x y z
N MET A 1 26.82 -20.15 -4.84
CA MET A 1 25.38 -20.50 -4.91
C MET A 1 24.85 -20.55 -3.48
N ARG A 2 24.30 -19.44 -2.97
CA ARG A 2 23.69 -19.39 -1.63
C ARG A 2 22.24 -19.84 -1.78
N THR A 3 21.96 -21.09 -1.40
CA THR A 3 20.61 -21.60 -1.21
C THR A 3 20.06 -20.99 0.08
N GLY A 4 19.53 -19.77 -0.01
CA GLY A 4 18.71 -19.20 1.05
C GLY A 4 17.35 -19.87 0.99
N LEU A 5 17.09 -20.83 1.88
CA LEU A 5 15.73 -21.28 2.18
C LEU A 5 14.95 -20.02 2.59
N LYS A 6 14.06 -19.53 1.72
CA LYS A 6 12.98 -18.64 2.14
C LYS A 6 12.23 -19.43 3.22
N ASN A 7 12.38 -19.04 4.48
CA ASN A 7 11.43 -19.47 5.48
C ASN A 7 10.06 -19.07 4.93
N ASN A 8 9.20 -20.06 4.66
CA ASN A 8 7.83 -19.85 4.21
C ASN A 8 7.04 -19.22 5.36
N ILE A 9 7.30 -17.95 5.63
CA ILE A 9 6.44 -17.13 6.46
C ILE A 9 5.23 -16.85 5.58
N ALA A 10 4.16 -17.60 5.80
CA ALA A 10 2.88 -17.35 5.17
C ALA A 10 2.34 -16.04 5.75
N TYR A 11 2.58 -14.93 5.06
CA TYR A 11 1.97 -13.65 5.42
C TYR A 11 0.50 -13.69 5.03
N SER A 12 -0.38 -13.56 6.03
CA SER A 12 -1.78 -13.28 5.81
C SER A 12 -1.92 -11.78 5.60
N PHE A 13 -2.16 -11.39 4.35
CA PHE A 13 -2.53 -10.01 4.05
C PHE A 13 -4.03 -9.87 4.25
N PHE A 14 -4.43 -8.73 4.81
CA PHE A 14 -5.83 -8.35 4.84
C PHE A 14 -6.30 -8.20 3.39
N ASP A 15 -7.32 -8.97 3.01
CA ASP A 15 -7.90 -8.96 1.67
C ASP A 15 -9.30 -8.33 1.69
N PRO A 16 -9.39 -7.00 1.90
CA PRO A 16 -10.68 -6.34 1.98
C PRO A 16 -11.39 -6.41 0.64
N GLU A 17 -12.68 -6.75 0.70
CA GLU A 17 -13.57 -6.54 -0.42
C GLU A 17 -13.67 -5.03 -0.72
N ILE A 18 -13.53 -4.65 -1.99
CA ILE A 18 -13.56 -3.24 -2.41
C ILE A 18 -14.90 -2.59 -2.03
N GLY A 19 -16.00 -3.36 -2.07
CA GLY A 19 -17.32 -2.90 -1.62
C GLY A 19 -17.28 -2.43 -0.16
N VAL A 20 -16.71 -3.23 0.73
CA VAL A 20 -16.55 -2.88 2.16
C VAL A 20 -15.71 -1.61 2.33
N LEU A 21 -14.62 -1.44 1.57
CA LEU A 21 -13.83 -0.21 1.62
C LEU A 21 -14.65 1.01 1.17
N LYS A 22 -15.47 0.88 0.13
CA LYS A 22 -16.35 1.95 -0.34
C LYS A 22 -17.43 2.29 0.68
N ASP A 23 -17.98 1.28 1.36
CA ASP A 23 -18.95 1.47 2.43
C ASP A 23 -18.34 2.21 3.62
N MET A 24 -17.10 1.86 4.00
CA MET A 24 -16.36 2.58 5.04
C MET A 24 -16.09 4.04 4.66
N VAL A 25 -15.73 4.29 3.40
CA VAL A 25 -15.56 5.66 2.90
C VAL A 25 -16.88 6.44 2.95
N ALA A 26 -18.02 5.78 2.71
CA ALA A 26 -19.34 6.40 2.82
C ALA A 26 -19.72 6.82 4.26
N LEU A 27 -19.05 6.27 5.29
CA LEU A 27 -19.21 6.71 6.68
C LEU A 27 -18.50 8.05 6.96
N ILE A 28 -17.60 8.48 6.09
CA ILE A 28 -16.93 9.78 6.22
C ILE A 28 -17.91 10.86 5.78
N THR A 29 -18.44 11.60 6.75
CA THR A 29 -19.34 12.73 6.46
C THR A 29 -18.62 13.81 5.62
N PRO A 30 -19.33 14.58 4.79
CA PRO A 30 -18.74 15.63 3.96
C PRO A 30 -17.82 16.60 4.72
N ASP A 31 -18.20 16.96 5.95
CA ASP A 31 -17.45 17.90 6.81
C ASP A 31 -16.09 17.34 7.25
N HIS A 32 -15.93 16.01 7.28
CA HIS A 32 -14.71 15.33 7.69
C HIS A 32 -13.81 14.94 6.51
N VAL A 33 -14.27 15.04 5.26
CA VAL A 33 -13.48 14.69 4.07
C VAL A 33 -12.23 15.56 3.94
N GLY A 34 -12.34 16.86 4.26
CA GLY A 34 -11.22 17.79 4.27
C GLY A 34 -10.12 17.38 5.25
N MET A 35 -10.50 17.17 6.52
CA MET A 35 -9.58 16.72 7.59
C MET A 35 -8.96 15.36 7.27
N PHE A 36 -9.73 14.44 6.69
CA PHE A 36 -9.21 13.14 6.26
C PHE A 36 -8.13 13.30 5.18
N ARG A 37 -8.41 14.13 4.16
CA ARG A 37 -7.45 14.38 3.07
C ARG A 37 -6.18 15.08 3.56
N GLU A 38 -6.28 15.97 4.55
CA GLU A 38 -5.11 16.59 5.17
C GLU A 38 -4.23 15.56 5.91
N SER A 39 -4.86 14.61 6.60
CA SER A 39 -4.14 13.61 7.41
C SER A 39 -3.60 12.43 6.59
N TYR A 40 -4.34 12.02 5.56
CA TYR A 40 -4.11 10.77 4.83
C TYR A 40 -3.95 10.96 3.31
N GLY A 41 -4.04 12.19 2.82
CA GLY A 41 -3.87 12.50 1.41
C GLY A 41 -4.92 11.86 0.50
N GLY A 42 -4.44 11.36 -0.63
CA GLY A 42 -5.23 10.85 -1.76
C GLY A 42 -5.83 9.47 -1.56
N ILE A 43 -5.78 8.88 -0.35
CA ILE A 43 -6.27 7.51 -0.10
C ILE A 43 -7.73 7.35 -0.56
N LEU A 44 -8.61 8.32 -0.28
CA LEU A 44 -10.01 8.24 -0.72
C LEU A 44 -10.12 8.14 -2.25
N LYS A 45 -9.36 8.97 -2.97
CA LYS A 45 -9.28 8.95 -4.43
C LYS A 45 -8.78 7.60 -4.94
N THR A 46 -7.80 7.00 -4.27
CA THR A 46 -7.29 5.67 -4.62
C THR A 46 -8.37 4.61 -4.43
N ILE A 47 -9.07 4.58 -3.30
CA ILE A 47 -10.14 3.61 -3.01
C ILE A 47 -11.26 3.70 -4.05
N PHE A 48 -11.69 4.90 -4.43
CA PHE A 48 -12.72 5.08 -5.46
C PHE A 48 -12.32 4.57 -6.84
N ARG A 49 -11.00 4.57 -7.14
CA ARG A 49 -10.46 4.12 -8.42
C ARG A 49 -10.12 2.63 -8.45
N LEU A 50 -10.05 1.96 -7.30
CA LEU A 50 -9.74 0.53 -7.22
C LEU A 50 -10.85 -0.30 -7.88
N THR A 51 -10.41 -1.19 -8.76
CA THR A 51 -11.22 -2.23 -9.41
C THR A 51 -10.83 -3.61 -8.88
N ASP A 52 -11.67 -4.63 -9.10
CA ASP A 52 -11.33 -6.02 -8.73
C ASP A 52 -10.09 -6.54 -9.46
N CYS A 53 -9.82 -6.00 -10.65
CA CYS A 53 -8.59 -6.25 -11.39
C CYS A 53 -7.37 -5.71 -10.63
N ASP A 54 -7.46 -4.46 -10.14
CA ASP A 54 -6.39 -3.86 -9.33
C ASP A 54 -6.16 -4.64 -8.03
N ARG A 55 -7.23 -5.05 -7.34
CA ARG A 55 -7.14 -5.90 -6.14
C ARG A 55 -6.42 -7.20 -6.42
N SER A 56 -6.79 -7.89 -7.51
CA SER A 56 -6.13 -9.14 -7.91
C SER A 56 -4.65 -8.92 -8.22
N ALA A 57 -4.32 -7.85 -8.94
CA ALA A 57 -2.94 -7.50 -9.26
C ALA A 57 -2.11 -7.18 -8.00
N ILE A 58 -2.66 -6.41 -7.06
CA ILE A 58 -2.04 -6.12 -5.76
C ILE A 58 -1.82 -7.42 -4.98
N HIS A 59 -2.82 -8.30 -4.94
CA HIS A 59 -2.72 -9.56 -4.22
C HIS A 59 -1.69 -10.51 -4.83
N THR A 60 -1.49 -10.47 -6.15
CA THR A 60 -0.38 -11.16 -6.83
C THR A 60 0.96 -10.54 -6.46
N LEU A 61 1.08 -9.20 -6.46
CA LEU A 61 2.32 -8.51 -6.07
C LEU A 61 2.72 -8.82 -4.63
N LEU A 62 1.75 -8.88 -3.70
CA LEU A 62 1.99 -9.19 -2.29
C LEU A 62 2.65 -10.55 -2.04
N GLN A 63 2.52 -11.51 -2.97
CA GLN A 63 3.23 -12.80 -2.89
C GLN A 63 4.75 -12.64 -2.98
N PHE A 64 5.22 -11.53 -3.55
CA PHE A 64 6.63 -11.19 -3.69
C PHE A 64 7.10 -10.19 -2.62
N TYR A 65 6.21 -9.68 -1.78
CA TYR A 65 6.58 -8.71 -0.76
C TYR A 65 7.42 -9.36 0.34
N ASP A 66 8.59 -8.78 0.61
CA ASP A 66 9.44 -9.14 1.74
C ASP A 66 9.27 -8.06 2.83
N PRO A 67 8.64 -8.38 3.97
CA PRO A 67 8.42 -7.41 5.05
C PRO A 67 9.70 -6.92 5.73
N GLY A 68 10.77 -7.72 5.72
CA GLY A 68 12.06 -7.32 6.27
C GLY A 68 12.72 -6.25 5.42
N LEU A 69 12.61 -6.37 4.09
CA LEU A 69 13.15 -5.40 3.13
C LEU A 69 12.16 -4.28 2.77
N ARG A 70 10.88 -4.45 3.09
CA ARG A 70 9.76 -3.56 2.75
C ARG A 70 9.67 -3.27 1.24
N CYS A 71 9.98 -4.27 0.43
CA CYS A 71 9.92 -4.20 -1.04
C CYS A 71 9.46 -5.52 -1.63
N PHE A 72 9.05 -5.51 -2.90
CA PHE A 72 8.74 -6.70 -3.68
C PHE A 72 10.03 -7.28 -4.27
N VAL A 73 10.30 -8.55 -3.98
CA VAL A 73 11.54 -9.24 -4.35
C VAL A 73 11.29 -10.16 -5.54
N PHE A 74 11.86 -9.81 -6.69
CA PHE A 74 11.93 -10.66 -7.88
C PHE A 74 13.34 -11.26 -8.04
N PRO A 75 13.53 -12.31 -8.85
CA PRO A 75 14.85 -12.95 -9.02
C PRO A 75 15.96 -11.99 -9.45
N ASP A 76 15.62 -11.04 -10.33
CA ASP A 76 16.60 -10.18 -10.99
C ASP A 76 16.58 -8.72 -10.49
N TYR A 77 15.56 -8.31 -9.74
CA TYR A 77 15.41 -6.93 -9.27
C TYR A 77 14.53 -6.84 -8.02
N LEU A 78 14.68 -5.72 -7.31
CA LEU A 78 13.79 -5.31 -6.22
C LEU A 78 12.87 -4.21 -6.74
N LEU A 79 11.57 -4.35 -6.49
CA LEU A 79 10.58 -3.32 -6.76
C LEU A 79 10.11 -2.77 -5.42
N GLY A 80 10.57 -1.59 -5.05
CA GLY A 80 10.12 -0.87 -3.87
C GLY A 80 9.65 0.52 -4.29
N PRO A 81 8.47 0.98 -3.86
CA PRO A 81 8.07 2.36 -4.10
C PRO A 81 9.07 3.32 -3.46
N LEU A 82 9.52 4.30 -4.22
CA LEU A 82 10.37 5.36 -3.70
C LEU A 82 9.51 6.37 -2.91
N MET A 83 10.15 7.18 -2.08
CA MET A 83 9.42 8.18 -1.29
C MET A 83 8.64 9.15 -2.18
N GLU A 84 9.21 9.52 -3.33
CA GLU A 84 8.55 10.34 -4.36
C GLU A 84 7.28 9.68 -4.93
N ASP A 85 7.25 8.35 -5.06
CA ASP A 85 6.08 7.63 -5.55
C ASP A 85 4.94 7.72 -4.54
N TYR A 86 5.25 7.60 -3.24
CA TYR A 86 4.25 7.78 -2.18
C TYR A 86 3.72 9.22 -2.14
N VAL A 87 4.59 10.22 -2.28
CA VAL A 87 4.17 11.63 -2.37
C VAL A 87 3.25 11.85 -3.56
N SER A 88 3.56 11.25 -4.71
CA SER A 88 2.75 11.33 -5.92
C SER A 88 1.38 10.67 -5.75
N ILE A 89 1.33 9.47 -5.15
CA ILE A 89 0.10 8.71 -4.92
C ILE A 89 -0.79 9.42 -3.90
N LEU A 90 -0.21 9.86 -2.78
CA LEU A 90 -0.95 10.46 -1.68
C LEU A 90 -1.19 11.96 -1.86
N GLY A 91 -0.46 12.64 -2.74
CA GLY A 91 -0.62 14.08 -2.99
C GLY A 91 -0.38 14.95 -1.76
N ILE A 92 0.27 14.41 -0.73
CA ILE A 92 0.70 15.13 0.47
C ILE A 92 2.22 15.09 0.52
N GLN A 93 2.82 16.21 0.92
CA GLN A 93 4.23 16.18 1.26
C GLN A 93 4.39 15.32 2.50
N ILE A 94 5.21 14.28 2.41
CA ILE A 94 5.65 13.53 3.56
C ILE A 94 6.63 14.45 4.31
N ARG A 95 6.07 15.36 5.11
CA ARG A 95 6.82 16.33 5.91
C ARG A 95 7.39 15.62 7.11
N ASP A 96 8.69 15.82 7.33
CA ASP A 96 9.44 15.43 8.51
C ASP A 96 9.10 14.04 9.06
N GLN A 97 9.85 13.01 8.70
CA GLN A 97 10.15 11.94 9.66
C GLN A 97 11.28 11.04 9.16
N ILE A 98 12.26 10.90 10.07
CA ILE A 98 13.21 9.81 10.29
C ILE A 98 13.08 8.71 9.23
N PRO A 99 14.16 8.35 8.50
CA PRO A 99 14.13 7.24 7.56
C PRO A 99 13.43 6.04 8.20
N PHE A 100 12.70 5.27 7.41
CA PHE A 100 12.09 3.99 7.81
C PHE A 100 13.13 2.92 8.21
N HIS A 101 14.32 3.31 8.68
CA HIS A 101 15.44 2.51 9.13
C HIS A 101 15.63 2.70 10.65
N VAL A 102 15.20 1.69 11.40
CA VAL A 102 15.86 1.25 12.63
C VAL A 102 15.99 -0.27 12.53
#